data_AF-A0A968ASS4-F1
#
_entry.id   AF-A0A968ASS4-F1
#
_cell.length_a   1.000
_cell.length_b   1.000
_cell.length_c   1.000
_cell.angle_alpha   90.00
_cell.angle_beta   90.00
_cell.angle_gamma   90.00
#
_symmetry.space_group_name_H-M   'P 1'
#
loop_
_entity.id
_entity.type
_entity.pdbx_description
1 polymer ?
#
loop_
_entity_poly.entity_id
_entity_poly.type
_entity_poly.pdbx_seq_one_letter_code
_entity_poly.pdbx_strand_id
1 'polypeptide(L)' 'VALKTGAKQSELIRKAIDKFLERFKDRDRKQLIRQAKGIWQDRTDLPDFKQLRREWDRVNFE' A
#
# COMPACT_ATOMS: atom_id res chain seq x y z
N VAL A 1 -2.21 -28.61 8.63
CA VAL A 1 -2.55 -27.23 9.04
C VAL A 1 -3.70 -26.65 8.19
N ALA A 2 -3.67 -26.74 6.86
CA ALA A 2 -4.82 -26.33 6.01
C ALA A 2 -6.13 -27.11 6.26
N LEU A 3 -6.03 -28.42 6.54
CA LEU A 3 -7.17 -29.27 6.91
C LEU A 3 -7.81 -28.95 8.28
N LYS A 4 -7.18 -28.14 9.13
CA LYS A 4 -7.70 -27.83 10.48
C LYS A 4 -8.43 -26.49 10.58
N THR A 5 -8.40 -25.66 9.54
CA THR A 5 -8.96 -24.29 9.58
C THR A 5 -10.00 -24.00 8.49
N GLY A 6 -10.23 -24.91 7.53
CA GLY A 6 -11.17 -24.70 6.40
C GLY A 6 -10.72 -23.65 5.38
N ALA A 7 -9.60 -22.97 5.61
CA ALA A 7 -9.06 -21.92 4.77
C ALA A 7 -8.31 -22.51 3.56
N LYS A 8 -8.49 -21.89 2.38
CA LYS A 8 -7.74 -22.25 1.16
C LYS A 8 -6.25 -22.01 1.39
N GLN A 9 -5.39 -22.83 0.76
CA GLN A 9 -3.93 -22.70 0.88
C GLN A 9 -3.43 -21.28 0.56
N SER A 10 -4.03 -20.63 -0.45
CA SER A 10 -3.72 -19.25 -0.82
C SER A 10 -4.00 -18.24 0.29
N GLU A 11 -5.03 -18.48 1.08
CA GLU A 11 -5.40 -17.63 2.22
C GLU A 11 -4.40 -17.77 3.37
N LEU A 12 -3.92 -18.99 3.62
CA LEU A 12 -2.90 -19.25 4.64
C LEU A 12 -1.56 -18.63 4.26
N ILE A 13 -1.17 -18.72 2.98
CA ILE A 13 0.04 -18.08 2.46
C ILE A 13 -0.08 -16.55 2.61
N ARG A 14 -1.21 -15.95 2.20
CA ARG A 14 -1.44 -14.52 2.34
C ARG A 14 -1.34 -14.07 3.80
N LYS A 15 -2.05 -14.76 4.71
CA LYS A 15 -2.01 -14.46 6.16
C LYS A 15 -0.59 -14.60 6.75
N ALA A 16 0.20 -15.57 6.29
CA ALA A 16 1.57 -15.75 6.75
C ALA A 16 2.47 -14.60 6.28
N ILE A 17 2.34 -14.19 5.02
CA ILE A 17 3.07 -13.04 4.46
C ILE A 17 2.67 -11.75 5.17
N ASP A 18 1.38 -11.50 5.39
CA ASP A 18 0.89 -10.29 6.07
C ASP A 18 1.47 -10.20 7.49
N LYS A 19 1.44 -11.31 8.26
CA LYS A 19 2.03 -11.37 9.61
C LYS A 19 3.54 -11.17 9.60
N PHE A 20 4.23 -11.71 8.60
CA PHE A 20 5.66 -11.52 8.44
C PHE A 20 5.97 -10.04 8.17
N LEU A 21 5.26 -9.42 7.22
CA LEU A 21 5.44 -8.01 6.88
C LEU A 21 5.13 -7.09 8.06
N GLU A 22 4.07 -7.36 8.84
CA GLU A 22 3.77 -6.62 10.07
C GLU A 22 4.88 -6.75 11.12
N ARG A 23 5.42 -7.97 11.33
CA ARG A 23 6.50 -8.21 12.30
C ARG A 23 7.79 -7.46 11.97
N PHE A 24 8.07 -7.27 10.67
CA PHE A 24 9.28 -6.58 10.20
C PHE A 24 9.00 -5.16 9.71
N LYS A 25 7.81 -4.62 9.98
CA LYS A 25 7.38 -3.27 9.58
C LYS A 25 8.03 -2.17 10.40
N ASP A 26 8.86 -2.52 11.37
CA ASP A 26 9.51 -1.62 12.32
C ASP A 26 10.69 -0.87 11.68
N ARG A 27 10.36 -0.09 10.63
CA ARG A 27 11.23 0.94 10.07
C ARG A 27 10.60 2.27 10.39
N ASP A 28 11.42 3.27 10.71
CA ASP A 28 10.94 4.65 10.85
C ASP A 28 10.28 5.07 9.53
N ARG A 29 8.96 4.94 9.46
CA ARG A 29 8.16 5.26 8.27
C ARG A 29 8.44 6.68 7.80
N LYS A 30 8.74 7.60 8.72
CA LYS A 30 9.12 8.98 8.37
C LYS A 30 10.49 9.03 7.70
N GLN A 31 11.45 8.22 8.12
CA GLN A 31 12.76 8.11 7.44
C GLN A 31 12.59 7.59 6.01
N LEU A 32 11.81 6.52 5.81
CA LEU A 32 11.58 5.96 4.47
C LEU A 32 10.89 6.97 3.53
N ILE A 33 9.86 7.68 4.02
CA ILE A 33 9.19 8.73 3.23
C ILE A 33 10.16 9.86 2.89
N ARG A 34 11.03 10.26 3.82
CA ARG A 34 12.06 11.27 3.57
C ARG A 34 13.06 10.82 2.51
N GLN A 35 13.49 9.56 2.55
CA GLN A 35 14.39 8.99 1.54
C GLN A 35 13.74 8.93 0.15
N ALA A 36 12.44 8.65 0.09
CA ALA A 36 11.69 8.62 -1.16
C ALA A 36 11.30 10.00 -1.69
N LYS A 37 11.72 11.11 -1.06
CA LYS A 37 11.43 12.46 -1.55
C LYS A 37 12.06 12.63 -2.94
N GLY A 38 11.25 13.05 -3.91
CA GLY A 38 11.72 13.42 -5.24
C GLY A 38 11.93 12.25 -6.21
N ILE A 39 11.58 11.01 -5.84
CA ILE A 39 11.74 9.82 -6.73
C ILE A 39 11.04 9.96 -8.10
N TRP A 40 10.08 10.88 -8.20
CA TRP A 40 9.28 11.14 -9.39
C TRP A 40 9.46 12.56 -9.96
N GLN A 41 10.37 13.36 -9.40
CA GLN A 41 10.45 14.80 -9.70
C GLN A 41 10.74 15.11 -11.18
N ASP A 42 11.61 14.32 -11.81
CA ASP A 42 12.08 14.56 -13.18
C ASP A 42 11.40 13.64 -14.21
N ARG A 43 10.37 12.90 -13.80
CA ARG A 43 9.61 12.03 -14.71
C ARG A 43 8.55 12.84 -15.46
N THR A 44 8.61 12.76 -16.78
CA THR A 44 7.66 13.44 -17.68
C THR A 44 6.53 12.54 -18.18
N ASP A 45 6.57 11.25 -17.84
CA ASP A 45 5.60 10.23 -18.28
C ASP A 45 4.48 9.96 -17.25
N LEU A 46 4.42 10.77 -16.20
CA LEU A 46 3.46 10.62 -15.11
C LEU A 46 2.18 11.44 -15.34
N PRO A 47 1.03 10.97 -14.85
CA PRO A 47 -0.24 11.71 -14.94
C PRO A 47 -0.23 12.94 -14.02
N ASP A 48 -1.17 13.87 -14.26
CA ASP A 48 -1.42 14.97 -13.31
C ASP A 48 -1.99 14.41 -12.00
N PHE A 49 -1.14 14.30 -10.99
CA PHE A 49 -1.51 13.81 -9.66
C PHE A 49 -2.58 14.67 -8.97
N LYS A 50 -2.66 15.98 -9.25
CA LYS A 50 -3.69 16.84 -8.67
C LYS A 50 -5.05 16.56 -9.30
N GLN A 51 -5.09 16.27 -10.60
CA GLN A 51 -6.32 15.86 -11.27
C GLN A 51 -6.76 14.49 -10.77
N LEU A 52 -5.86 13.51 -10.78
CA LEU A 52 -6.13 12.15 -10.29
C LEU A 52 -6.64 12.15 -8.85
N ARG A 53 -6.09 13.00 -7.97
CA ARG A 53 -6.56 13.11 -6.59
C ARG A 53 -7.98 13.69 -6.49
N ARG A 54 -8.34 14.64 -7.35
CA ARG A 54 -9.66 15.28 -7.34
C ARG A 54 -10.78 14.35 -7.77
N GLU A 55 -10.49 13.34 -8.58
CA GLU A 55 -11.47 12.29 -8.94
C GLU A 55 -12.00 11.52 -7.72
N TRP A 56 -11.25 11.51 -6.62
CA TRP A 56 -11.61 10.83 -5.37
C TRP A 56 -12.30 11.76 -4.37
N ASP A 57 -12.45 13.04 -4.70
CA ASP A 57 -13.16 13.97 -3.84
C ASP A 57 -14.64 13.59 -3.81
N ARG A 58 -15.20 13.50 -2.60
CA ARG A 58 -16.62 13.25 -2.44
C ARG A 58 -17.36 14.52 -2.85
N VAL A 59 -18.06 14.46 -3.98
CA VAL A 59 -19.09 15.45 -4.32
C VAL A 59 -20.25 15.23 -3.35
N ASN A 60 -20.35 16.12 -2.35
CA ASN A 60 -21.62 16.31 -1.66
C ASN A 60 -22.53 17.04 -2.65
N PHE A 61 -23.54 16.32 -3.14
CA PHE A 61 -24.69 16.94 -3.78
C PHE A 61 -25.65 17.32 -2.64
N GLU A 62 -25.80 18.62 -2.36
CA GLU A 62 -26.92 19.17 -1.58
C GLU A 62 -28.16 19.32 -2.46
#